data_AF-A0A363CWF3-F1
#
_entry.id   AF-A0A363CWF3-F1
#
_cell.length_a   1.000
_cell.length_b   1.000
_cell.length_c   1.000
_cell.angle_alpha   90.00
_cell.angle_beta   90.00
_cell.angle_gamma   90.00
#
_symmetry.space_group_name_H-M   'P 1'
#
loop_
_entity.id
_entity.type
_entity.pdbx_description
1 polymer ?
#
loop_
_entity_poly.entity_id
_entity_poly.type
_entity_poly.pdbx_seq_one_letter_code
_entity_poly.pdbx_strand_id
1 'polypeptide(L)' 'MADVIEQINFEEKIIKAKELLEKLSNPQITLSDSIKVYKTGVKELEDAQKLLDEAKLIFSTVNKE' A
#
# COMPACT_ATOMS: atom_id res chain seq x y z
N MET A 1 -7.40 3.29 20.24
CA MET A 1 -6.48 2.14 20.07
C MET A 1 -6.64 1.49 18.70
N ALA A 2 -7.86 1.30 18.19
CA ALA A 2 -8.10 0.75 16.86
C ALA A 2 -7.54 1.62 15.70
N ASP A 3 -7.76 2.93 15.71
CA ASP A 3 -7.28 3.83 14.64
C ASP A 3 -5.77 3.81 14.43
N VAL A 4 -4.99 3.66 15.51
CA VAL A 4 -3.53 3.62 15.44
C VAL A 4 -3.04 2.35 14.72
N ILE A 5 -3.77 1.24 14.89
CA ILE A 5 -3.43 -0.05 14.26
C ILE A 5 -3.69 0.01 12.75
N GLU A 6 -4.79 0.63 12.32
CA GLU A 6 -5.09 0.82 10.90
C GLU A 6 -4.09 1.75 10.22
N GLN A 7 -3.68 2.83 10.90
CA GLN A 7 -2.69 3.77 10.39
C GLN A 7 -1.32 3.12 10.20
N ILE A 8 -0.88 2.29 11.15
CA ILE A 8 0.35 1.50 11.04
C ILE A 8 0.27 0.53 9.85
N ASN A 9 -0.89 -0.12 9.65
CA ASN A 9 -1.08 -1.08 8.56
C ASN A 9 -1.03 -0.40 7.17
N PHE A 10 -1.58 0.80 7.03
CA PHE A 10 -1.44 1.59 5.79
C PHE A 10 0.01 1.98 5.51
N GLU A 11 0.73 2.52 6.51
CA GLU A 11 2.14 2.90 6.31
C GLU A 11 3.01 1.68 5.99
N GLU A 12 2.79 0.54 6.66
CA GLU A 12 3.52 -0.69 6.36
C GLU A 12 3.27 -1.17 4.92
N LYS A 13 2.04 -1.07 4.40
CA LYS A 13 1.73 -1.43 3.00
C LYS A 13 2.44 -0.52 2.01
N ILE A 14 2.48 0.80 2.27
CA ILE A 14 3.21 1.77 1.44
C ILE A 14 4.72 1.51 1.48
N ILE A 15 5.28 1.22 2.66
CA ILE A 15 6.70 0.89 2.82
C ILE A 15 7.03 -0.38 2.03
N LYS A 16 6.24 -1.45 2.18
CA LYS A 16 6.42 -2.70 1.42
C LYS A 16 6.33 -2.48 -0.09
N ALA A 17 5.36 -1.70 -0.55
CA ALA A 17 5.26 -1.35 -1.97
C ALA A 17 6.50 -0.62 -2.48
N LYS A 18 7.03 0.35 -1.71
CA LYS A 18 8.28 1.04 -2.02
C LYS A 18 9.47 0.08 -2.09
N GLU A 19 9.65 -0.78 -1.10
CA GLU A 19 10.74 -1.76 -1.10
C GLU A 19 10.66 -2.73 -2.29
N LEU A 20 9.45 -3.13 -2.68
CA LEU A 20 9.22 -3.97 -3.87
C LEU A 20 9.57 -3.21 -5.15
N LEU A 21 9.21 -1.94 -5.27
CA LEU A 21 9.60 -1.11 -6.42
C LEU A 21 11.12 -0.90 -6.47
N GLU A 22 11.80 -0.70 -5.34
CA GLU A 22 13.26 -0.63 -5.28
C GLU A 22 13.93 -1.94 -5.73
N LYS A 23 13.33 -3.09 -5.39
CA LYS A 23 13.81 -4.40 -5.90
C LYS A 23 13.70 -4.51 -7.42
N LEU A 24 12.74 -3.83 -8.07
CA LEU A 24 12.66 -3.78 -9.53
C LEU A 24 13.77 -2.92 -10.15
N SER A 25 14.30 -1.95 -9.40
CA SER A 25 15.46 -1.15 -9.83
C SER A 25 16.79 -1.92 -9.75
N ASN A 26 16.80 -3.09 -9.10
CA ASN A 26 18.00 -3.92 -9.02
C ASN A 26 18.21 -4.70 -10.33
N PRO A 27 19.29 -4.46 -11.09
CA PRO A 27 19.56 -5.15 -12.37
C PRO A 27 19.81 -6.66 -12.24
N GLN A 28 20.00 -7.18 -11.02
CA GLN A 28 20.17 -8.62 -10.75
C GLN A 28 18.84 -9.39 -10.64
N ILE A 29 17.69 -8.70 -10.70
CA ILE A 29 16.38 -9.36 -10.61
C ILE A 29 16.10 -10.18 -11.87
N THR A 30 15.61 -11.41 -11.70
CA THR A 30 15.19 -12.21 -12.85
C THR A 30 13.86 -11.70 -13.39
N LEU A 31 13.61 -11.81 -14.70
CA LEU A 31 12.36 -11.35 -15.31
C LEU A 31 11.11 -11.96 -14.64
N SER A 32 11.19 -13.22 -14.22
CA SER A 32 10.10 -13.90 -13.50
C SER A 32 9.86 -13.28 -12.12
N ASP A 33 10.93 -12.91 -11.41
CA ASP A 33 10.81 -12.24 -10.12
C ASP A 33 10.37 -10.79 -10.29
N SER A 34 10.79 -10.09 -11.35
CA SER A 34 10.31 -8.73 -11.65
C SER A 34 8.79 -8.70 -11.82
N ILE A 35 8.22 -9.67 -12.54
CA ILE A 35 6.77 -9.74 -12.73
C ILE A 35 6.05 -10.03 -11.41
N LYS A 36 6.60 -10.93 -10.57
CA LYS A 36 6.03 -11.22 -9.25
C LYS A 36 6.09 -10.00 -8.34
N VAL A 37 7.26 -9.37 -8.24
CA VAL A 37 7.51 -8.19 -7.40
C VAL A 37 6.63 -7.03 -7.84
N TYR A 38 6.50 -6.79 -9.15
CA TYR A 38 5.59 -5.78 -9.69
C TYR A 38 4.14 -6.08 -9.32
N LYS A 39 3.64 -7.30 -9.55
CA LYS A 39 2.27 -7.68 -9.17
C LYS A 39 2.01 -7.49 -7.68
N THR A 40 2.95 -7.90 -6.83
CA THR A 40 2.82 -7.75 -5.38
C THR A 40 2.84 -6.27 -5.00
N GLY A 41 3.76 -5.47 -5.55
CA GLY A 41 3.87 -4.04 -5.25
C GLY A 41 2.61 -3.26 -5.67
N VAL A 42 2.07 -3.56 -6.85
CA VAL A 42 0.79 -2.98 -7.31
C VAL A 42 -0.35 -3.34 -6.37
N LYS A 43 -0.42 -4.59 -5.92
CA LYS A 43 -1.47 -5.05 -5.01
C LYS A 43 -1.39 -4.37 -3.63
N GLU A 44 -0.18 -4.21 -3.08
CA GLU A 44 0.01 -3.48 -1.81
C GLU A 44 -0.39 -2.01 -1.94
N LEU A 45 -0.11 -1.37 -3.10
CA LEU A 45 -0.57 0.00 -3.38
C LEU A 45 -2.09 0.09 -3.50
N GLU A 46 -2.75 -0.88 -4.16
CA GLU A 46 -4.22 -0.94 -4.25
C GLU A 46 -4.88 -1.09 -2.87
N ASP A 47 -4.33 -1.96 -2.02
CA ASP A 47 -4.84 -2.15 -0.66
C ASP A 47 -4.66 -0.87 0.19
N ALA A 48 -3.50 -0.21 0.07
CA ALA A 48 -3.27 1.07 0.73
C ALA A 48 -4.26 2.13 0.22
N GLN A 49 -4.48 2.21 -1.09
CA GLN A 49 -5.44 3.13 -1.70
C GLN A 49 -6.86 2.92 -1.15
N LYS A 50 -7.30 1.66 -1.00
CA LYS A 50 -8.61 1.35 -0.40
C LYS A 50 -8.73 1.82 1.04
N LEU A 51 -7.72 1.58 1.86
CA LEU A 51 -7.68 2.07 3.25
C LEU A 51 -7.82 3.60 3.30
N LEU A 52 -7.14 4.31 2.38
CA LEU A 52 -7.23 5.76 2.29
C LEU A 52 -8.63 6.25 1.85
N ASP A 53 -9.24 5.57 0.87
CA ASP A 53 -10.58 5.91 0.40
C ASP A 53 -11.65 5.62 1.46
N GLU A 54 -11.54 4.53 2.22
CA GLU A 54 -12.40 4.27 3.38
C GLU A 54 -12.25 5.35 4.45
N ALA A 55 -11.01 5.71 4.80
CA ALA A 55 -10.76 6.77 5.77
C ALA A 55 -11.35 8.13 5.32
N LYS A 56 -11.19 8.48 4.03
CA LYS A 56 -11.81 9.69 3.45
C LYS A 56 -13.33 9.63 3.48
N LEU A 57 -13.93 8.48 3.19
CA LEU A 57 -15.38 8.29 3.20
C LEU A 57 -15.94 8.47 4.62
N ILE A 58 -15.32 7.84 5.62
CA ILE A 58 -15.66 8.00 7.04
C ILE A 58 -15.55 9.47 7.44
N PHE A 59 -14.41 10.11 7.14
CA PHE A 59 -14.21 11.52 7.45
C PHE A 59 -15.28 12.43 6.82
N SER A 60 -15.60 12.22 5.54
CA SER A 60 -16.63 13.00 4.83
C SER A 60 -18.04 12.80 5.38
N THR A 61 -18.30 11.63 5.96
CA THR A 61 -19.60 11.29 6.56
C THR A 61 -19.72 11.90 7.96
N VAL A 62 -18.64 11.88 8.75
CA VAL A 62 -18.59 12.44 10.12
C VAL A 62 -18.59 13.98 10.10
N ASN A 63 -18.02 14.63 9.08
CA ASN A 63 -17.99 16.10 8.97
C ASN A 63 -19.27 16.73 8.39
N LYS A 64 -20.33 15.93 8.18
CA LYS A 64 -21.62 16.39 7.64
C LYS A 64 -22.70 16.62 8.71
N GLU A 65 -22.37 16.49 10.00
CA GLU A 65 -23.22 16.90 11.13
C GLU A 65 -22.85 18.29 11.67
#